data_AF-A0A3D3PID4-F1
#
_entry.id   AF-A0A3D3PID4-F1
#
_cell.length_a   1.000
_cell.length_b   1.000
_cell.length_c   1.000
_cell.angle_alpha   90.00
_cell.angle_beta   90.00
_cell.angle_gamma   90.00
#
_symmetry.space_group_name_H-M   'P 1'
#
loop_
_entity.id
_entity.type
_entity.pdbx_description
1 polymer ?
#
loop_
_entity_poly.entity_id
_entity_poly.type
_entity_poly.pdbx_seq_one_letter_code
_entity_poly.pdbx_strand_id
1 'polypeptide(L)'
;MSSATTDTPANRTSASSAPVAPDSAAVTAARPVWSVRDKGLIVIGALVVYSIFIAIFVFHQKNLLLHDFDEIQQSVEVDGILKQVDAAVFQSVMATYANIDALDRAAVMQRIKFHYQTLLNKHAELVARAPQYNLNLAGVDAAMTRADNNPSKANMSLLIQELLKIENEFTQLTAEGQESRNRMTTNFRKLGDSVVMTALLL
;
A
#
# COMPACT_ATOMS: atom_id res chain seq x y z
N MET A 1 0.03 -22.73 -74.14
CA MET A 1 1.06 -23.80 -74.07
C MET A 1 1.02 -24.32 -72.65
N SER A 2 0.63 -25.54 -72.29
CA SER A 2 0.32 -26.75 -73.03
C SER A 2 -0.82 -27.49 -72.34
N SER A 3 -1.76 -27.95 -73.14
CA SER A 3 -2.81 -28.91 -72.84
C SER A 3 -2.22 -30.33 -72.78
N ALA A 4 -2.75 -31.21 -71.93
CA ALA A 4 -2.57 -32.65 -72.09
C ALA A 4 -3.79 -33.40 -71.54
N THR A 5 -4.74 -33.64 -72.44
CA THR A 5 -5.82 -34.63 -72.36
C THR A 5 -5.25 -36.01 -72.68
N THR A 6 -5.63 -37.06 -71.94
CA THR A 6 -5.51 -38.45 -72.44
C THR A 6 -6.63 -39.31 -71.85
N ASP A 7 -7.72 -39.40 -72.60
CA ASP A 7 -8.68 -40.52 -72.57
C ASP A 7 -8.05 -41.74 -73.22
N THR A 8 -8.35 -42.96 -72.75
CA THR A 8 -8.43 -44.20 -73.56
C THR A 8 -9.19 -45.30 -72.77
N PRO A 9 -9.98 -46.19 -73.41
CA PRO A 9 -11.16 -46.83 -72.81
C PRO A 9 -11.07 -48.35 -72.55
N ALA A 10 -12.09 -48.84 -71.84
CA ALA A 10 -12.82 -50.12 -71.93
C ALA A 10 -12.06 -51.46 -72.03
N ASN A 11 -12.33 -52.39 -71.09
CA ASN A 11 -12.72 -53.77 -71.46
C ASN A 11 -13.25 -54.64 -70.29
N ARG A 12 -14.38 -55.31 -70.56
CA ARG A 12 -14.84 -56.66 -70.14
C ARG A 12 -15.02 -57.04 -68.66
N THR A 13 -16.32 -57.12 -68.33
CA THR A 13 -17.05 -58.25 -67.75
C THR A 13 -16.30 -59.59 -67.59
N SER A 14 -16.36 -60.17 -66.39
CA SER A 14 -16.69 -61.60 -66.15
C SER A 14 -17.06 -61.80 -64.68
N ALA A 15 -18.16 -62.52 -64.48
CA ALA A 15 -18.72 -62.90 -63.19
C ALA A 15 -17.85 -63.93 -62.46
N SER A 16 -17.80 -63.88 -61.13
CA SER A 16 -17.67 -65.10 -60.32
C SER A 16 -18.20 -64.89 -58.91
N SER A 17 -19.04 -65.84 -58.55
CA SER A 17 -19.76 -66.13 -57.32
C SER A 17 -18.92 -66.08 -56.02
N ALA A 18 -19.63 -65.69 -54.95
CA ALA A 18 -19.18 -65.57 -53.55
C ALA A 18 -18.50 -66.83 -52.97
N PRO A 19 -17.80 -66.65 -51.84
CA PRO A 19 -18.33 -67.27 -50.63
C PRO A 19 -18.46 -66.30 -49.46
N VAL A 20 -19.59 -66.46 -48.76
CA VAL A 20 -19.97 -65.85 -47.49
C VAL A 20 -18.90 -66.16 -46.44
N ALA A 21 -18.28 -65.11 -45.89
CA ALA A 21 -17.42 -65.17 -44.72
C ALA A 21 -18.16 -64.57 -43.51
N PRO A 22 -17.97 -65.13 -42.31
CA PRO A 22 -18.82 -64.90 -41.16
C PRO A 22 -18.62 -63.52 -40.54
N ASP A 23 -19.74 -63.02 -39.98
CA ASP A 23 -19.88 -61.85 -39.12
C ASP A 23 -18.60 -61.48 -38.36
N SER A 24 -17.83 -60.57 -38.96
CA SER A 24 -17.03 -59.65 -38.16
C SER A 24 -18.02 -58.72 -37.49
N ALA A 25 -18.47 -59.09 -36.30
CA ALA A 25 -19.15 -58.20 -35.37
C ALA A 25 -18.19 -57.03 -35.10
N ALA A 26 -18.23 -56.04 -35.99
CA ALA A 26 -17.71 -54.73 -35.75
C ALA A 26 -18.50 -54.24 -34.54
N VAL A 27 -17.90 -54.35 -33.36
CA VAL A 27 -18.29 -53.60 -32.17
C VAL A 27 -18.15 -52.16 -32.59
N THR A 28 -19.23 -51.64 -33.17
CA THR A 28 -19.37 -50.27 -33.58
C THR A 28 -19.50 -49.57 -32.25
N ALA A 29 -18.34 -49.17 -31.70
CA ALA A 29 -18.26 -48.45 -30.44
C ALA A 29 -19.26 -47.30 -30.57
N ALA A 30 -20.39 -47.42 -29.85
CA ALA A 30 -21.46 -46.47 -29.91
C ALA A 30 -20.87 -45.12 -29.52
N ARG A 31 -20.68 -44.24 -30.51
CA ARG A 31 -20.13 -42.92 -30.27
C ARG A 31 -21.08 -42.25 -29.28
N PRO A 32 -20.62 -41.82 -28.10
CA PRO A 32 -21.50 -41.20 -27.12
C PRO A 32 -22.12 -39.96 -27.76
N VAL A 33 -23.40 -40.06 -28.10
CA VAL A 33 -24.17 -38.94 -28.65
C VAL A 33 -24.51 -38.05 -27.47
N TRP A 34 -23.62 -37.11 -27.15
CA TRP A 34 -23.86 -36.12 -26.11
C TRP A 34 -25.11 -35.30 -26.44
N SER A 35 -26.07 -35.37 -25.53
CA SER A 35 -27.31 -34.61 -25.61
C SER A 35 -26.99 -33.11 -25.57
N VAL A 36 -27.76 -32.33 -26.33
CA VAL A 36 -27.67 -30.86 -26.31
C VAL A 36 -27.83 -30.30 -24.87
N ARG A 37 -28.56 -31.02 -24.01
CA ARG A 37 -28.73 -30.69 -22.59
C ARG A 37 -27.43 -30.74 -21.78
N ASP A 38 -26.57 -31.74 -22.01
CA ASP A 38 -25.31 -31.89 -21.27
C ASP A 38 -24.31 -30.78 -21.65
N LYS A 39 -24.30 -30.37 -22.92
CA LYS A 39 -23.50 -29.24 -23.40
C LYS A 39 -23.92 -27.92 -22.74
N GLY A 40 -25.23 -27.70 -22.59
CA GLY A 40 -25.75 -26.52 -21.89
C GLY A 40 -25.32 -26.48 -20.42
N LEU A 41 -25.39 -27.61 -19.72
CA LEU A 41 -24.93 -27.70 -18.33
C LEU A 41 -23.43 -27.45 -18.17
N ILE A 42 -22.60 -27.92 -19.12
CA ILE A 42 -21.16 -27.65 -19.12
C ILE A 42 -20.90 -26.14 -19.27
N VAL A 43 -21.58 -25.46 -20.19
CA VAL A 43 -21.43 -24.01 -20.37
C VAL A 43 -21.87 -23.25 -19.12
N ILE A 44 -23.01 -23.61 -18.52
CA ILE A 44 -23.48 -22.99 -17.27
C ILE A 44 -22.46 -23.23 -16.14
N GLY A 45 -21.98 -24.46 -15.98
CA GLY A 45 -20.96 -24.79 -14.99
C GLY A 45 -19.66 -23.99 -15.20
N ALA A 46 -19.20 -23.86 -16.43
CA ALA A 46 -18.04 -23.05 -16.78
C ALA A 46 -18.26 -21.57 -16.45
N LEU A 47 -19.44 -21.01 -16.71
CA LEU A 47 -19.79 -19.63 -16.35
C LEU A 47 -19.85 -19.41 -14.84
N VAL A 48 -20.37 -20.36 -14.08
CA VAL A 48 -20.39 -20.29 -12.61
C VAL A 48 -18.97 -20.32 -12.06
N VAL A 49 -18.13 -21.26 -12.53
CA VAL A 49 -16.73 -21.36 -12.11
C VAL A 49 -15.96 -20.08 -12.47
N TYR A 50 -16.14 -19.57 -13.68
CA TYR A 50 -15.54 -18.30 -14.12
C TYR A 50 -15.97 -17.13 -13.23
N SER A 51 -17.27 -17.05 -12.89
CA SER A 51 -17.81 -16.02 -12.00
C SER A 51 -17.22 -16.10 -10.59
N ILE A 52 -16.98 -17.31 -10.06
CA ILE A 52 -16.30 -17.52 -8.77
C ILE A 52 -14.85 -17.00 -8.83
N PHE A 53 -14.11 -17.30 -9.90
CA PHE A 53 -12.74 -16.80 -10.08
C PHE A 53 -12.71 -15.26 -10.11
N ILE A 54 -13.62 -14.63 -10.86
CA ILE A 54 -13.74 -13.16 -10.86
C ILE A 54 -14.05 -12.63 -9.46
N ALA A 55 -15.02 -13.24 -8.76
CA ALA A 55 -15.39 -12.79 -7.43
C ALA A 55 -14.20 -12.84 -6.46
N ILE A 56 -13.47 -13.95 -6.42
CA ILE A 56 -12.27 -14.10 -5.59
C ILE A 56 -11.22 -13.04 -5.94
N PHE A 57 -10.98 -12.83 -7.23
CA PHE A 57 -10.02 -11.83 -7.70
C PHE A 57 -10.41 -10.41 -7.26
N VAL A 58 -11.68 -10.02 -7.43
CA VAL A 58 -12.20 -8.71 -7.01
C VAL A 58 -12.12 -8.54 -5.48
N PHE A 59 -12.46 -9.57 -4.71
CA PHE A 59 -12.36 -9.54 -3.25
C PHE A 59 -10.91 -9.38 -2.80
N HIS A 60 -9.98 -10.13 -3.40
CA HIS A 60 -8.57 -10.04 -3.07
C HIS A 60 -8.01 -8.64 -3.35
N GLN A 61 -8.31 -8.07 -4.53
CA GLN A 61 -7.87 -6.72 -4.88
C GLN A 61 -8.50 -5.65 -3.98
N LYS A 62 -9.78 -5.75 -3.66
CA LYS A 62 -10.42 -4.85 -2.68
C LYS A 62 -9.75 -4.90 -1.32
N ASN A 63 -9.39 -6.09 -0.85
CA ASN A 63 -8.75 -6.24 0.45
C ASN A 63 -7.35 -5.59 0.48
N LEU A 64 -6.59 -5.70 -0.62
CA LEU A 64 -5.31 -4.99 -0.76
C LEU A 64 -5.49 -3.46 -0.81
N LEU A 65 -6.45 -2.98 -1.60
CA LEU A 65 -6.76 -1.54 -1.70
C LEU A 65 -7.22 -0.95 -0.36
N LEU A 66 -8.01 -1.70 0.41
CA LEU A 66 -8.46 -1.27 1.75
C LEU A 66 -7.30 -1.23 2.73
N HIS A 67 -6.40 -2.22 2.69
CA HIS A 67 -5.22 -2.23 3.54
C HIS A 67 -4.30 -1.03 3.27
N ASP A 68 -4.01 -0.75 2.00
CA ASP A 68 -3.20 0.42 1.60
C ASP A 68 -3.90 1.73 2.00
N PHE A 69 -5.23 1.80 1.90
CA PHE A 69 -5.99 2.98 2.31
C PHE A 69 -5.91 3.22 3.81
N ASP A 70 -6.09 2.17 4.63
CA ASP A 70 -5.96 2.24 6.08
C ASP A 70 -4.56 2.70 6.49
N GLU A 71 -3.52 2.19 5.81
CA GLU A 71 -2.13 2.60 6.08
C GLU A 71 -1.87 4.07 5.70
N ILE A 72 -2.42 4.54 4.58
CA ILE A 72 -2.38 5.97 4.19
C ILE A 72 -3.11 6.83 5.22
N GLN A 73 -4.30 6.41 5.67
CA GLN A 73 -5.07 7.16 6.66
C GLN A 73 -4.32 7.25 8.00
N GLN A 74 -3.75 6.14 8.46
CA GLN A 74 -2.92 6.13 9.66
C GLN A 74 -1.69 7.04 9.51
N SER A 75 -1.04 7.02 8.35
CA SER A 75 0.08 7.93 8.05
C SER A 75 -0.33 9.40 8.12
N VAL A 76 -1.51 9.76 7.63
CA VAL A 76 -2.03 11.14 7.70
C VAL A 76 -2.32 11.57 9.14
N GLU A 77 -2.87 10.69 9.97
CA GLU A 77 -3.08 10.97 11.39
C GLU A 77 -1.76 11.20 12.13
N VAL A 78 -0.76 10.36 11.89
CA VAL A 78 0.57 10.50 12.47
C VAL A 78 1.22 11.82 12.04
N ASP A 79 1.13 12.18 10.76
CA ASP A 79 1.62 13.48 10.26
C ASP A 79 0.94 14.67 10.95
N GLY A 80 -0.35 14.55 11.25
CA GLY A 80 -1.09 15.57 12.00
C GLY A 80 -0.50 15.79 13.40
N ILE A 81 -0.13 14.70 14.08
CA ILE A 81 0.51 14.76 15.40
C ILE A 81 1.94 15.30 15.27
N LEU A 82 2.70 14.83 14.28
CA LEU A 82 4.06 15.28 14.03
C LEU A 82 4.14 16.80 13.86
N LYS A 83 3.21 17.38 13.09
CA LYS A 83 3.09 18.84 12.94
C LYS A 83 2.71 19.57 14.21
N GLN A 84 1.87 18.97 15.06
CA GLN A 84 1.54 19.56 16.37
C GLN A 84 2.75 19.57 17.29
N VAL A 85 3.56 18.50 17.26
CA VAL A 85 4.80 18.40 18.02
C VAL A 85 5.80 19.44 17.54
N ASP A 86 6.04 19.53 16.23
CA ASP A 86 6.92 20.52 15.61
C ASP A 86 6.52 21.96 15.99
N ALA A 87 5.23 22.30 15.87
CA ALA A 87 4.72 23.59 16.30
C ALA A 87 4.94 23.86 17.80
N ALA A 88 4.82 22.84 18.66
CA ALA A 88 5.08 22.97 20.09
C ALA A 88 6.58 23.20 20.38
N VAL A 89 7.48 22.51 19.67
CA VAL A 89 8.94 22.75 19.76
C VAL A 89 9.25 24.18 19.36
N PHE A 90 8.78 24.60 18.19
CA PHE A 90 9.00 25.95 17.67
C PHE A 90 8.49 27.02 18.65
N GLN A 91 7.29 26.85 19.20
CA GLN A 91 6.75 27.77 20.21
C GLN A 91 7.62 27.81 21.48
N SER A 92 8.16 26.67 21.91
CA SER A 92 9.08 26.59 23.05
C SER A 92 10.39 27.33 22.79
N VAL A 93 10.98 27.13 21.61
CA VAL A 93 12.19 27.84 21.16
C VAL A 93 11.95 29.35 21.12
N MET A 94 10.87 29.78 20.45
CA MET A 94 10.52 31.20 20.32
C MET A 94 10.23 31.85 21.67
N ALA A 95 9.52 31.16 22.56
CA ALA A 95 9.26 31.63 23.92
C ALA A 95 10.58 31.79 24.70
N THR A 96 11.53 30.89 24.53
CA THR A 96 12.83 30.97 25.20
C THR A 96 13.68 32.12 24.62
N TYR A 97 13.72 32.27 23.30
CA TYR A 97 14.49 33.30 22.61
C TYR A 97 13.98 34.71 22.90
N ALA A 98 12.66 34.92 22.83
CA ALA A 98 12.03 36.23 23.04
C ALA A 98 12.23 36.79 24.46
N ASN A 99 12.58 35.92 25.42
CA ASN A 99 12.64 36.28 26.83
C ASN A 99 14.04 36.15 27.45
N ILE A 100 15.08 35.90 26.65
CA ILE A 100 16.44 35.68 27.16
C ILE A 100 17.03 36.89 27.91
N ASP A 101 16.61 38.10 27.54
CA ASP A 101 17.04 39.36 28.16
C ASP A 101 15.93 40.01 29.02
N ALA A 102 14.86 39.27 29.36
CA ALA A 102 13.77 39.78 30.19
C ALA A 102 14.20 40.02 31.65
N LEU A 103 13.66 41.08 32.25
CA LEU A 103 13.90 41.44 33.65
C LEU A 103 13.25 40.45 34.64
N ASP A 104 12.08 39.90 34.29
CA ASP A 104 11.37 38.92 35.11
C ASP A 104 11.66 37.48 34.65
N ARG A 105 12.79 36.94 35.11
CA ARG A 105 13.24 35.58 34.73
C ARG A 105 12.35 34.47 35.29
N ALA A 106 11.63 34.71 36.39
CA ALA A 106 10.80 33.71 37.03
C ALA A 106 9.52 33.46 36.20
N ALA A 107 8.83 34.52 35.79
CA ALA A 107 7.66 34.41 34.92
C ALA A 107 8.00 33.77 33.57
N VAL A 108 9.19 34.09 33.03
CA VAL A 108 9.70 33.50 31.79
C VAL A 108 9.92 32.00 31.94
N MET A 109 10.59 31.57 33.01
CA MET A 109 10.83 30.15 33.25
C MET A 109 9.52 29.36 33.35
N GLN A 110 8.50 29.93 34.00
CA GLN A 110 7.18 29.30 34.09
C GLN A 110 6.54 29.10 32.71
N ARG A 111 6.66 30.09 31.81
CA ARG A 111 6.16 29.96 30.44
C ARG A 111 6.94 28.90 29.65
N ILE A 112 8.27 28.88 29.77
CA ILE A 112 9.12 27.85 29.12
C ILE A 112 8.73 26.46 29.62
N LYS A 113 8.52 26.28 30.94
CA LYS A 113 8.02 25.03 31.54
C LYS A 113 6.68 24.58 30.96
N PHE A 114 5.75 25.52 30.78
CA PHE A 114 4.45 25.22 30.19
C PHE A 114 4.58 24.70 28.74
N HIS A 115 5.39 25.37 27.91
CA HIS A 115 5.63 24.92 26.54
C HIS A 115 6.38 23.59 26.49
N TYR A 116 7.36 23.40 27.37
CA TYR A 116 8.08 22.15 27.48
C TYR A 116 7.18 20.97 27.90
N GLN A 117 6.28 21.19 28.86
CA GLN A 117 5.30 20.16 29.23
C GLN A 117 4.36 19.83 28.08
N THR A 118 3.98 20.83 27.28
CA THR A 118 3.17 20.61 26.07
C THR A 118 3.91 19.74 25.06
N LEU A 119 5.20 20.01 24.85
CA LEU A 119 6.09 19.19 24.02
C LEU A 119 6.15 17.74 24.53
N LEU A 120 6.39 17.53 25.83
CA LEU A 120 6.43 16.19 26.43
C LEU A 120 5.12 15.42 26.23
N ASN A 121 3.98 16.07 26.48
CA ASN A 121 2.67 15.44 26.30
C ASN A 121 2.44 15.04 24.83
N LYS A 122 2.85 15.90 23.88
CA LYS A 122 2.69 15.65 22.45
C LYS A 122 3.67 14.59 21.93
N HIS A 123 4.90 14.56 22.43
CA HIS A 123 5.86 13.50 22.15
C HIS A 123 5.38 12.16 22.71
N ALA A 124 4.85 12.11 23.92
CA ALA A 124 4.26 10.89 24.48
C ALA A 124 3.07 10.40 23.66
N GLU A 125 2.20 11.31 23.19
CA GLU A 125 1.10 10.98 22.27
C GLU A 125 1.63 10.39 20.95
N LEU A 126 2.68 10.98 20.38
CA LEU A 126 3.32 10.48 19.17
C LEU A 126 3.90 9.08 19.38
N VAL A 127 4.66 8.85 20.45
CA VAL A 127 5.28 7.55 20.76
C VAL A 127 4.22 6.47 20.98
N ALA A 128 3.09 6.81 21.60
CA ALA A 128 1.99 5.87 21.81
C ALA A 128 1.35 5.41 20.49
N ARG A 129 1.25 6.29 19.48
CA ARG A 129 0.64 5.95 18.18
C ARG A 129 1.64 5.43 17.16
N ALA A 130 2.88 5.87 17.23
CA ALA A 130 3.92 5.57 16.27
C ALA A 130 5.30 5.46 16.98
N PRO A 131 5.58 4.31 17.64
CA PRO A 131 6.78 4.11 18.46
C PRO A 131 8.10 4.29 17.71
N GLN A 132 8.10 4.15 16.38
CA GLN A 132 9.27 4.38 15.53
C GLN A 132 9.78 5.83 15.55
N TYR A 133 8.96 6.79 15.97
CA TYR A 133 9.35 8.21 16.09
C TYR A 133 9.78 8.60 17.52
N ASN A 134 10.21 7.63 18.33
CA ASN A 134 10.67 7.89 19.68
C ASN A 134 12.03 8.62 19.69
N LEU A 135 11.97 9.95 19.80
CA LEU A 135 13.15 10.80 20.00
C LEU A 135 13.65 10.80 21.43
N ASN A 136 14.97 10.94 21.60
CA ASN A 136 15.61 11.05 22.90
C ASN A 136 15.61 12.50 23.40
N LEU A 137 14.76 12.80 24.38
CA LEU A 137 14.64 14.15 24.97
C LEU A 137 15.58 14.40 26.17
N ALA A 138 16.44 13.45 26.54
CA ALA A 138 17.28 13.57 27.74
C ALA A 138 18.20 14.81 27.73
N GLY A 139 18.66 15.25 26.55
CA GLY A 139 19.44 16.47 26.40
C GLY A 139 18.65 17.72 26.78
N VAL A 140 17.41 17.82 26.30
CA VAL A 140 16.49 18.92 26.63
C VAL A 140 16.11 18.89 28.11
N ASP A 141 15.79 17.72 28.68
CA ASP A 141 15.51 17.57 30.11
C ASP A 141 16.65 18.09 30.99
N ALA A 142 17.89 17.71 30.64
CA ALA A 142 19.07 18.14 31.37
C ALA A 142 19.31 19.65 31.24
N ALA A 143 19.15 20.21 30.03
CA ALA A 143 19.30 21.64 29.80
C ALA A 143 18.20 22.45 30.52
N MET A 144 16.96 21.95 30.50
CA MET A 144 15.81 22.54 31.18
C MET A 144 16.01 22.58 32.69
N THR A 145 16.50 21.49 33.27
CA THR A 145 16.83 21.41 34.70
C THR A 145 17.91 22.42 35.08
N ARG A 146 18.95 22.60 34.25
CA ARG A 146 19.99 23.62 34.49
C ARG A 146 19.44 25.04 34.39
N ALA A 147 18.60 25.30 33.39
CA ALA A 147 17.97 26.60 33.20
C ALA A 147 17.02 26.94 34.35
N ASP A 148 16.26 25.97 34.87
CA ASP A 148 15.36 26.15 36.00
C ASP A 148 16.11 26.47 37.30
N ASN A 149 17.17 25.73 37.58
CA ASN A 149 18.00 25.97 38.77
C ASN A 149 18.75 27.31 38.70
N ASN A 150 19.18 27.72 37.51
CA ASN A 150 19.87 28.98 37.28
C ASN A 150 19.53 29.53 35.87
N PRO A 151 18.58 30.48 35.76
CA PRO A 151 18.14 31.03 34.49
C PRO A 151 19.15 32.06 33.95
N SER A 152 20.42 31.68 33.86
CA SER A 152 21.47 32.48 33.23
C SER A 152 21.34 32.45 31.71
N LYS A 153 21.84 33.49 31.03
CA LYS A 153 21.89 33.56 29.57
C LYS A 153 22.56 32.33 28.97
N ALA A 154 23.66 31.87 29.59
CA ALA A 154 24.37 30.67 29.16
C ALA A 154 23.50 29.41 29.23
N ASN A 155 22.79 29.18 30.34
CA ASN A 155 21.93 28.00 30.49
C ASN A 155 20.70 28.05 29.57
N MET A 156 20.11 29.23 29.37
CA MET A 156 19.03 29.43 28.41
C MET A 156 19.51 29.18 26.97
N SER A 157 20.71 29.61 26.60
CA SER A 157 21.30 29.31 25.29
C SER A 157 21.54 27.81 25.10
N LEU A 158 21.97 27.08 26.14
CA LEU A 158 22.08 25.63 26.06
C LEU A 158 20.72 24.96 25.85
N LEU A 159 19.68 25.42 26.55
CA LEU A 159 18.31 24.93 26.34
C LEU A 159 17.83 25.17 24.91
N ILE A 160 18.08 26.36 24.36
CA ILE A 160 17.75 26.69 22.96
C ILE A 160 18.48 25.75 22.00
N GLN A 161 19.77 25.50 22.20
CA GLN A 161 20.55 24.60 21.34
C GLN A 161 20.00 23.18 21.33
N GLU A 162 19.66 22.63 22.50
CA GLU A 162 19.07 21.29 22.60
C GLU A 162 17.66 21.24 21.98
N LEU A 163 16.84 22.27 22.18
CA LEU A 163 15.52 22.36 21.53
C LEU A 163 15.63 22.43 20.00
N LEU A 164 16.55 23.23 19.47
CA LEU A 164 16.81 23.34 18.02
C LEU A 164 17.31 22.01 17.43
N LYS A 165 18.10 21.27 18.20
CA LYS A 165 18.54 19.93 17.78
C LYS A 165 17.34 18.99 17.62
N ILE A 166 16.44 18.97 18.60
CA ILE A 166 15.20 18.17 18.54
C ILE A 166 14.29 18.65 17.41
N GLU A 167 14.17 19.96 17.17
CA GLU A 167 13.42 20.51 16.03
C GLU A 167 13.96 19.99 14.69
N ASN A 168 15.28 19.99 14.51
CA ASN A 168 15.91 19.45 13.30
C ASN A 168 15.65 17.95 13.13
N GLU A 169 15.72 17.17 14.22
CA GLU A 169 15.41 15.74 14.21
C GLU A 169 13.94 15.49 13.83
N PHE A 170 12.98 16.26 14.38
CA PHE A 170 11.58 16.19 13.97
C PHE A 170 11.34 16.59 12.52
N THR A 171 12.03 17.63 12.04
CA THR A 171 11.96 18.06 10.65
C THR A 171 12.42 16.95 9.71
N GLN A 172 13.52 16.27 10.05
CA GLN A 172 14.02 15.13 9.28
C GLN A 172 13.00 13.98 9.27
N LEU A 173 12.48 13.60 10.43
CA LEU A 173 11.47 12.53 10.54
C LEU A 173 10.19 12.87 9.75
N THR A 174 9.80 14.14 9.72
CA THR A 174 8.66 14.62 8.93
C THR A 174 8.93 14.50 7.43
N ALA A 175 10.15 14.85 6.99
CA ALA A 175 10.55 14.70 5.59
C ALA A 175 10.56 13.22 5.17
N GLU A 176 11.09 12.33 6.02
CA GLU A 176 11.10 10.88 5.79
C GLU A 176 9.67 10.31 5.74
N GLY A 177 8.79 10.74 6.65
CA GLY A 177 7.37 10.36 6.66
C GLY A 177 6.65 10.80 5.38
N GLN A 178 6.90 12.04 4.95
CA GLN A 178 6.32 12.59 3.71
C GLN A 178 6.81 11.84 2.47
N GLU A 179 8.09 11.47 2.42
CA GLU A 179 8.63 10.66 1.33
C GLU A 179 8.01 9.25 1.31
N SER A 180 7.89 8.61 2.48
CA SER A 180 7.24 7.31 2.62
C SER A 180 5.80 7.33 2.09
N ARG A 181 5.01 8.33 2.49
CA ARG A 181 3.63 8.51 2.01
C ARG A 181 3.57 8.73 0.49
N ASN A 182 4.49 9.51 -0.07
CA ASN A 182 4.55 9.72 -1.52
C ASN A 182 4.82 8.41 -2.27
N ARG A 183 5.71 7.55 -1.74
CA ARG A 183 5.97 6.21 -2.28
C ARG A 183 4.72 5.34 -2.18
N MET A 184 4.05 5.31 -1.04
CA MET A 184 2.82 4.56 -0.83
C MET A 184 1.69 5.00 -1.77
N THR A 185 1.47 6.31 -1.90
CA THR A 185 0.49 6.89 -2.82
C THR A 185 0.79 6.51 -4.27
N THR A 186 2.08 6.52 -4.64
CA THR A 186 2.51 6.12 -5.99
C THR A 186 2.26 4.63 -6.25
N ASN A 187 2.52 3.77 -5.26
CA ASN A 187 2.25 2.34 -5.36
C ASN A 187 0.75 2.04 -5.44
N PHE A 188 -0.06 2.69 -4.61
CA PHE A 188 -1.52 2.59 -4.66
C PHE A 188 -2.06 2.97 -6.04
N ARG A 189 -1.56 4.07 -6.63
CA ARG A 189 -1.95 4.48 -7.98
C ARG A 189 -1.57 3.45 -9.04
N LYS A 190 -0.35 2.89 -8.98
CA LYS A 190 0.10 1.83 -9.90
C LYS A 190 -0.77 0.58 -9.81
N LEU A 191 -1.13 0.17 -8.59
CA LEU A 191 -2.03 -0.96 -8.36
C LEU A 191 -3.41 -0.67 -8.95
N GLY A 192 -3.97 0.51 -8.67
CA GLY A 192 -5.24 0.97 -9.26
C GLY A 192 -5.24 0.94 -10.78
N ASP A 193 -4.22 1.52 -11.42
CA ASP A 193 -4.08 1.53 -12.88
C ASP A 193 -3.97 0.10 -13.45
N SER A 194 -3.25 -0.81 -12.77
CA SER A 194 -3.13 -2.22 -13.15
C SER A 194 -4.46 -2.97 -13.04
N VAL A 195 -5.26 -2.71 -12.01
CA VAL A 195 -6.61 -3.29 -11.85
C VAL A 195 -7.52 -2.82 -12.98
N VAL A 196 -7.52 -1.52 -13.28
CA VAL A 196 -8.36 -0.95 -14.35
C VAL A 196 -7.98 -1.54 -15.71
N MET A 197 -6.69 -1.65 -16.03
CA MET A 197 -6.25 -2.30 -17.28
C MET A 197 -6.69 -3.76 -17.35
N THR A 198 -6.55 -4.51 -16.26
CA THR A 198 -6.96 -5.92 -16.22
C THR A 198 -8.47 -6.07 -16.40
N ALA A 199 -9.25 -5.18 -15.78
CA ALA A 199 -10.71 -5.17 -15.91
C ALA A 199 -11.20 -4.74 -17.30
N LEU A 200 -10.43 -3.93 -18.04
CA LEU A 200 -10.74 -3.57 -19.44
C LEU A 200 -10.37 -4.66 -20.45
N LEU A 201 -9.44 -5.55 -20.10
CA LEU A 201 -8.98 -6.65 -20.95
C LEU A 201 -9.74 -7.97 -20.73
N LEU A 202 -10.48 -8.07 -19.62
CA LEU A 202 -11.40 -9.17 -19.30
C LEU A 202 -12.82 -8.86 -19.81
#